data_AF-A0A660U2D6-F1
#
_entry.id   AF-A0A660U2D6-F1
#
_cell.length_a   1.000
_cell.length_b   1.000
_cell.length_c   1.000
_cell.angle_alpha   90.00
_cell.angle_beta   90.00
_cell.angle_gamma   90.00
#
_symmetry.space_group_name_H-M   'P 1'
#
loop_
_entity.id
_entity.type
_entity.pdbx_description
1 polymer ?
#
loop_
_entity_poly.entity_id
_entity_poly.type
_entity_poly.pdbx_seq_one_letter_code
_entity_poly.pdbx_strand_id
1 'polypeptide(L)'
;VILIILAALYLIFTKTANWKIILSTFLSFSVVTVVLWAVGIAPAGSSAPFPPIASMLSGSLLFITVFMVTDPVSAPKKPGAQWAYGILIGGVSAAIRIFSLFPEGVSFGLLIGNTFASLLDEWFPAAKKKAGKKGAAA
;
A
#
# COMPACT_ATOMS: atom_id res chain seq x y z
N VAL A 1 2.32 8.87 -15.24
CA VAL A 1 1.02 8.53 -14.61
C VAL A 1 0.18 7.62 -15.50
N ILE A 2 -0.20 8.03 -16.72
CA ILE A 2 -1.09 7.24 -17.61
C ILE A 2 -0.56 5.82 -17.89
N LEU A 3 0.73 5.69 -18.25
CA LEU A 3 1.36 4.38 -18.48
C LEU A 3 1.38 3.48 -17.23
N ILE A 4 1.48 4.08 -16.03
CA ILE A 4 1.48 3.33 -14.77
C ILE A 4 0.09 2.76 -14.49
N ILE A 5 -0.96 3.53 -14.77
CA ILE A 5 -2.34 3.08 -14.61
C ILE A 5 -2.63 1.93 -15.59
N LEU A 6 -2.21 2.06 -16.85
CA LEU A 6 -2.32 0.98 -17.85
C LEU A 6 -1.57 -0.29 -17.41
N ALA A 7 -0.36 -0.14 -16.87
CA ALA A 7 0.40 -1.25 -16.33
C ALA A 7 -0.27 -1.89 -15.10
N ALA A 8 -0.86 -1.08 -14.21
CA ALA A 8 -1.61 -1.59 -13.06
C ALA A 8 -2.81 -2.43 -13.50
N LEU A 9 -3.59 -1.95 -14.46
CA LEU A 9 -4.70 -2.69 -15.07
C LEU A 9 -4.22 -4.02 -15.69
N TYR A 10 -3.11 -3.98 -16.43
CA TYR A 10 -2.51 -5.18 -17.03
C TYR A 10 -2.02 -6.19 -15.97
N LEU A 11 -1.36 -5.73 -14.91
CA LEU A 11 -0.82 -6.57 -13.83
C LEU A 11 -1.93 -7.19 -12.96
N ILE A 12 -3.03 -6.47 -12.75
CA ILE A 12 -4.21 -7.00 -12.07
C ILE A 12 -4.89 -8.05 -12.95
N PHE A 13 -4.98 -7.82 -14.27
CA PHE A 13 -5.59 -8.77 -15.20
C PHE A 13 -4.80 -10.07 -15.32
N THR A 14 -3.47 -9.98 -15.37
CA THR A 14 -2.56 -11.15 -15.38
C THR A 14 -2.48 -11.85 -14.02
N LYS A 15 -3.14 -11.34 -12.97
CA LYS A 15 -3.13 -11.83 -11.58
C LYS A 15 -1.74 -11.91 -10.94
N THR A 16 -0.76 -11.25 -11.53
CA THR A 16 0.60 -11.15 -10.98
C THR A 16 0.62 -10.20 -9.80
N ALA A 17 -0.14 -9.10 -9.87
CA ALA A 17 -0.24 -8.12 -8.79
C ALA A 17 -1.48 -8.36 -7.92
N ASN A 18 -1.30 -8.30 -6.60
CA ASN A 18 -2.41 -8.43 -5.67
C ASN A 18 -3.14 -7.09 -5.50
N TRP A 19 -4.33 -7.01 -6.09
CA TRP A 19 -5.19 -5.82 -6.03
C TRP A 19 -5.49 -5.36 -4.60
N LYS A 20 -5.50 -6.25 -3.59
CA LYS A 20 -5.71 -5.89 -2.19
C LYS A 20 -4.60 -4.99 -1.66
N ILE A 21 -3.36 -5.28 -2.03
CA ILE A 21 -2.19 -4.53 -1.58
C ILE A 21 -2.17 -3.14 -2.25
N ILE A 22 -2.44 -3.09 -3.57
CA ILE A 22 -2.55 -1.83 -4.30
C ILE A 22 -3.64 -0.95 -3.68
N LEU A 23 -4.84 -1.51 -3.49
CA LEU A 23 -5.99 -0.77 -2.98
C LEU A 23 -5.77 -0.30 -1.54
N SER A 24 -5.25 -1.15 -0.65
CA SER A 24 -4.99 -0.79 0.75
C SER A 24 -3.91 0.28 0.88
N THR A 25 -2.84 0.21 0.09
CA THR A 25 -1.76 1.21 0.10
C THR A 25 -2.24 2.55 -0.41
N PHE A 26 -2.94 2.56 -1.55
CA PHE A 26 -3.47 3.78 -2.14
C PHE A 26 -4.52 4.43 -1.24
N LEU A 27 -5.44 3.63 -0.68
CA LEU A 27 -6.50 4.11 0.20
C LEU A 27 -5.91 4.68 1.50
N SER A 28 -4.99 3.96 2.14
CA SER A 28 -4.35 4.42 3.39
C SER A 28 -3.61 5.73 3.19
N PHE A 29 -2.78 5.84 2.13
CA PHE A 29 -2.09 7.08 1.82
C PHE A 29 -3.06 8.24 1.58
N SER A 30 -4.13 7.98 0.81
CA SER A 30 -5.15 8.99 0.48
C SER A 30 -5.88 9.47 1.72
N VAL A 31 -6.33 8.56 2.59
CA VAL A 31 -7.03 8.89 3.83
C VAL A 31 -6.13 9.70 4.75
N VAL A 32 -4.90 9.26 5.00
CA VAL A 32 -3.97 9.98 5.88
C VAL A 32 -3.63 11.36 5.32
N THR A 33 -3.39 11.48 4.01
CA THR A 33 -3.10 12.77 3.36
C THR A 33 -4.28 13.72 3.43
N VAL A 34 -5.50 13.25 3.17
CA VAL A 34 -6.73 14.08 3.21
C VAL A 34 -7.04 14.51 4.65
N VAL A 35 -6.90 13.62 5.62
CA VAL A 35 -7.12 13.94 7.05
C VAL A 35 -6.13 15.01 7.51
N LEU A 36 -4.83 14.84 7.22
CA LEU A 36 -3.81 15.81 7.61
C LEU A 36 -4.02 17.18 6.93
N TRP A 37 -4.47 17.18 5.67
CA TRP A 37 -4.86 18.41 4.96
C TRP A 37 -6.09 19.07 5.60
N ALA A 38 -7.12 18.30 5.95
CA ALA A 38 -8.34 18.80 6.59
C ALA A 38 -8.09 19.38 7.99
N VAL A 39 -7.12 18.84 8.72
CA VAL A 39 -6.66 19.37 10.03
C VAL A 39 -5.77 20.61 9.86
N GLY A 40 -5.40 20.99 8.64
CA GLY A 40 -4.59 22.17 8.35
C GLY A 40 -3.10 21.98 8.63
N ILE A 41 -2.62 20.72 8.70
CA ILE A 41 -1.21 20.43 8.91
C ILE A 41 -0.46 20.70 7.59
N ALA A 42 0.38 21.73 7.61
CA ALA A 42 1.21 22.08 6.47
C ALA A 42 2.44 21.16 6.41
N PRO A 43 2.88 20.73 5.21
CA PRO A 43 4.10 19.95 5.06
C PRO A 43 5.33 20.70 5.56
N ALA A 44 6.30 19.96 6.10
CA ALA A 44 7.59 20.49 6.50
C ALA A 44 8.25 21.22 5.32
N GLY A 45 8.49 22.53 5.48
CA GLY A 45 9.10 23.39 4.45
C GLY A 45 8.14 24.19 3.57
N SER A 46 6.82 24.05 3.73
CA SER A 46 5.84 24.87 3.02
C SER A 46 4.73 25.37 3.94
N SER A 47 4.45 26.67 3.93
CA SER A 47 3.38 27.30 4.71
C SER A 47 1.98 27.11 4.12
N ALA A 48 1.86 26.49 2.94
CA ALA A 48 0.59 26.18 2.29
C ALA A 48 0.29 24.67 2.37
N PRO A 49 -0.94 24.27 2.73
CA PRO A 49 -1.36 22.87 2.66
C PRO A 49 -1.24 22.35 1.23
N PHE A 50 -0.48 21.27 1.03
CA PHE A 50 -0.32 20.65 -0.29
C PHE A 50 -1.68 20.13 -0.78
N PRO A 51 -2.11 20.39 -2.03
CA PRO A 51 -3.35 19.83 -2.54
C PRO A 51 -3.27 18.29 -2.52
N PRO A 52 -4.19 17.59 -1.83
CA PRO A 52 -4.14 16.12 -1.66
C PRO A 52 -4.08 15.39 -3.00
N ILE A 53 -4.79 15.92 -4.00
CA ILE A 53 -4.87 15.39 -5.36
C ILE A 53 -3.50 15.33 -6.04
N ALA A 54 -2.63 16.33 -5.83
CA ALA A 54 -1.30 16.35 -6.43
C ALA A 54 -0.37 15.29 -5.82
N SER A 55 -0.52 15.02 -4.52
CA SER A 55 0.23 13.95 -3.83
C SER A 55 -0.29 12.56 -4.24
N MET A 56 -1.60 12.40 -4.43
CA MET A 56 -2.22 11.14 -4.88
C MET A 56 -1.89 10.80 -6.34
N LEU A 57 -1.78 11.81 -7.20
CA LEU A 57 -1.38 11.66 -8.61
C LEU A 57 0.13 11.73 -8.82
N SER A 58 0.91 11.70 -7.73
CA SER A 58 2.36 11.68 -7.83
C SER A 58 2.83 10.39 -8.51
N GLY A 59 3.72 10.54 -9.49
CA GLY A 59 4.28 9.42 -10.23
C GLY A 59 4.99 8.41 -9.33
N SER A 60 5.68 8.87 -8.28
CA SER A 60 6.41 7.99 -7.36
C SER A 60 5.48 7.12 -6.53
N LEU A 61 4.35 7.66 -6.06
CA LEU A 61 3.36 6.89 -5.31
C LEU A 61 2.77 5.77 -6.15
N LEU A 62 2.26 6.09 -7.33
CA LEU A 62 1.63 5.11 -8.20
C LEU A 62 2.64 4.07 -8.69
N PHE A 63 3.86 4.50 -9.02
CA PHE A 63 4.91 3.60 -9.46
C PHE A 63 5.29 2.59 -8.37
N ILE A 64 5.61 3.07 -7.17
CA ILE A 64 6.04 2.20 -6.07
C ILE A 64 4.90 1.27 -5.66
N THR A 65 3.67 1.78 -5.55
CA THR A 65 2.50 0.98 -5.18
C THR A 65 2.22 -0.15 -6.18
N VAL A 66 2.34 0.12 -7.49
CA VAL A 66 1.97 -0.84 -8.55
C VAL A 66 3.08 -1.83 -8.87
N PHE A 67 4.35 -1.43 -8.78
CA PHE A 67 5.47 -2.27 -9.23
C PHE A 67 6.29 -2.87 -8.10
N MET A 68 6.44 -2.18 -6.97
CA MET A 68 7.35 -2.61 -5.90
C MET A 68 6.59 -3.20 -4.71
N VAL A 69 5.51 -2.56 -4.27
CA VAL A 69 4.74 -3.02 -3.10
C VAL A 69 4.05 -4.37 -3.39
N THR A 70 3.73 -4.65 -4.65
CA THR A 70 3.09 -5.91 -5.07
C THR A 70 4.07 -7.04 -5.37
N ASP A 71 5.37 -6.86 -5.11
CA ASP A 71 6.36 -7.90 -5.34
C ASP A 71 6.09 -9.15 -4.45
N PRO A 72 5.98 -10.36 -5.04
CA PRO A 72 5.55 -11.56 -4.33
C PRO A 72 6.63 -12.16 -3.40
N VAL A 73 7.89 -11.71 -3.49
CA VAL A 73 8.97 -12.18 -2.63
C VAL A 73 8.90 -11.49 -1.28
N SER A 74 8.62 -10.18 -1.29
CA SER A 74 8.61 -9.34 -0.08
C SER A 74 7.22 -9.23 0.56
N ALA A 75 6.15 -9.32 -0.23
CA ALA A 75 4.79 -9.14 0.28
C ALA A 75 4.29 -10.33 1.12
N PRO A 76 3.45 -10.08 2.15
CA PRO A 76 2.89 -11.14 2.96
C PRO A 76 1.92 -12.04 2.17
N LYS A 77 1.89 -13.32 2.53
CA LYS A 77 1.11 -14.35 1.82
C LYS A 77 -0.33 -14.41 2.30
N LYS A 78 -0.61 -14.02 3.55
CA LYS A 78 -1.94 -14.15 4.13
C LYS A 78 -2.86 -12.99 3.71
N PRO A 79 -4.14 -13.27 3.39
CA PRO A 79 -5.05 -12.25 2.89
C PRO A 79 -5.33 -11.12 3.89
N GLY A 80 -5.30 -11.39 5.20
CA GLY A 80 -5.44 -10.35 6.24
C GLY A 80 -4.17 -9.50 6.39
N ALA A 81 -3.00 -10.14 6.35
CA ALA A 81 -1.70 -9.45 6.41
C ALA A 81 -1.48 -8.53 5.21
N GLN A 82 -2.00 -8.88 4.02
CA GLN A 82 -1.92 -8.05 2.81
C GLN A 82 -2.63 -6.69 2.95
N TRP A 83 -3.75 -6.64 3.67
CA TRP A 83 -4.43 -5.38 3.96
C TRP A 83 -3.64 -4.54 4.97
N ALA A 84 -3.19 -5.16 6.05
CA ALA A 84 -2.40 -4.48 7.08
C ALA A 84 -1.08 -3.93 6.51
N TYR A 85 -0.43 -4.69 5.63
CA TYR A 85 0.82 -4.32 4.97
C TYR A 85 0.66 -3.09 4.10
N GLY A 86 -0.35 -3.05 3.23
CA GLY A 86 -0.60 -1.86 2.41
C GLY A 86 -1.02 -0.66 3.25
N ILE A 87 -1.83 -0.86 4.30
CA ILE A 87 -2.20 0.21 5.23
C ILE A 87 -0.97 0.82 5.89
N LEU A 88 -0.05 -0.02 6.37
CA LEU A 88 1.18 0.40 7.02
C LEU A 88 2.08 1.19 6.08
N ILE A 89 2.30 0.69 4.85
CA ILE A 89 3.11 1.41 3.85
C ILE A 89 2.47 2.76 3.52
N GLY A 90 1.19 2.78 3.13
CA GLY A 90 0.51 4.01 2.73
C GLY A 90 0.49 5.06 3.84
N GLY A 91 0.27 4.64 5.08
CA GLY A 91 0.22 5.54 6.24
C GLY A 91 1.59 6.12 6.58
N VAL A 92 2.62 5.26 6.65
CA VAL A 92 4.00 5.71 6.90
C VAL A 92 4.50 6.61 5.78
N SER A 93 4.21 6.27 4.52
CA SER A 93 4.57 7.09 3.37
C SER A 93 3.93 8.48 3.39
N ALA A 94 2.65 8.59 3.76
CA ALA A 94 1.97 9.87 3.90
C ALA A 94 2.55 10.70 5.05
N ALA A 95 2.84 10.06 6.19
CA ALA A 95 3.47 10.72 7.33
C ALA A 95 4.86 11.27 6.96
N ILE A 96 5.72 10.46 6.33
CA ILE A 96 7.06 10.92 5.91
C ILE A 96 6.95 12.07 4.90
N ARG A 97 6.01 12.00 3.96
CA ARG A 97 5.85 13.06 2.96
C ARG A 97 5.42 14.41 3.56
N ILE A 98 4.68 14.41 4.66
CA ILE A 98 4.18 15.63 5.30
C ILE A 98 5.14 16.13 6.37
N PHE A 99 5.72 15.25 7.18
CA PHE A 99 6.61 15.64 8.27
C PHE A 99 8.09 15.75 7.87
N SER A 100 8.47 15.30 6.67
CA SER A 100 9.85 15.35 6.18
C SER A 100 10.00 16.21 4.94
N LEU A 101 11.20 16.76 4.74
CA LEU A 101 11.61 17.49 3.55
C LEU A 101 11.91 16.58 2.33
N PHE A 102 11.64 15.27 2.44
CA PHE A 102 11.99 14.28 1.42
C PHE A 102 10.79 13.97 0.51
N PRO A 103 10.87 14.27 -0.81
CA PRO A 103 9.81 13.93 -1.77
C PRO A 103 9.59 12.42 -1.95
N GLU A 104 10.58 11.61 -1.58
CA GLU A 104 10.64 10.14 -1.73
C GLU A 104 10.01 9.35 -0.55
N GLY A 105 9.06 9.94 0.18
CA GLY A 105 8.45 9.32 1.36
C GLY A 105 7.83 7.93 1.13
N VAL A 106 7.48 7.61 -0.11
CA VAL A 106 6.88 6.30 -0.47
C VAL A 106 7.91 5.16 -0.43
N SER A 107 9.15 5.41 -0.87
CA SER A 107 10.23 4.43 -0.86
C SER A 107 10.61 4.01 0.56
N PHE A 108 10.68 4.96 1.48
CA PHE A 108 10.95 4.67 2.90
C PHE A 108 9.81 3.89 3.55
N GLY A 109 8.55 4.25 3.24
CA GLY A 109 7.39 3.49 3.71
C GLY A 109 7.41 2.04 3.22
N LEU A 110 7.82 1.77 1.97
CA LEU A 110 8.00 0.43 1.45
C LEU A 110 9.07 -0.36 2.22
N LEU A 111 10.23 0.23 2.47
CA LEU A 111 11.30 -0.45 3.23
C LEU A 111 10.84 -0.84 4.62
N ILE A 112 10.13 0.06 5.31
CA ILE A 112 9.52 -0.20 6.61
C ILE A 112 8.44 -1.29 6.47
N GLY A 113 7.61 -1.24 5.44
CA GLY A 113 6.63 -2.29 5.15
C GLY A 113 7.27 -3.67 5.05
N ASN A 114 8.36 -3.78 4.30
CA ASN A 114 9.06 -5.04 4.07
C ASN A 114 9.63 -5.65 5.36
N THR A 115 10.11 -4.83 6.31
CA THR A 115 10.59 -5.35 7.60
C THR A 115 9.46 -5.91 8.46
N PHE A 116 8.27 -5.32 8.36
CA PHE A 116 7.07 -5.79 9.08
C PHE A 116 6.29 -6.88 8.34
N ALA A 117 6.60 -7.18 7.07
CA ALA A 117 5.86 -8.16 6.28
C ALA A 117 5.84 -9.56 6.95
N SER A 118 6.98 -10.05 7.41
CA SER A 118 7.08 -11.34 8.13
C SER A 118 6.31 -11.34 9.45
N LEU A 119 6.37 -10.23 10.19
CA LEU A 119 5.66 -10.09 11.47
C LEU A 119 4.14 -10.07 11.28
N LEU A 120 3.66 -9.38 10.24
CA LEU A 120 2.24 -9.37 9.87
C LEU A 120 1.78 -10.77 9.47
N ASP A 121 2.58 -11.51 8.72
CA ASP A 121 2.25 -12.90 8.41
C ASP A 121 2.20 -13.77 9.66
N GLU A 122 2.95 -13.50 10.73
CA GLU A 122 2.84 -14.25 11.99
C GLU A 122 1.59 -13.89 12.79
N TRP A 123 1.28 -12.60 12.89
CA TRP A 123 0.13 -12.08 13.64
C TRP A 123 -1.22 -12.46 13.05
N PHE A 124 -1.33 -12.50 11.71
CA PHE A 124 -2.58 -12.91 11.09
C PHE A 124 -2.66 -14.45 11.03
N PRO A 125 -3.73 -15.08 11.54
CA PRO A 125 -3.87 -16.52 11.45
C PRO A 125 -3.92 -16.95 9.97
N ALA A 126 -3.27 -18.08 9.65
CA ALA A 126 -3.40 -18.66 8.33
C ALA A 126 -4.88 -18.92 8.06
N ALA A 127 -5.38 -18.49 6.89
CA ALA A 127 -6.75 -18.79 6.50
C ALA A 127 -6.94 -20.31 6.59
N LYS A 128 -7.87 -20.77 7.44
CA LYS A 128 -8.17 -22.20 7.60
C LYS A 128 -8.37 -22.77 6.19
N LYS A 129 -7.50 -23.69 5.76
CA LYS A 129 -7.82 -24.55 4.62
C LYS A 129 -9.15 -25.21 4.99
N LYS A 130 -10.25 -24.85 4.33
CA LYS A 130 -11.48 -25.64 4.39
C LYS A 130 -11.05 -27.03 3.98
N ALA A 131 -11.03 -27.95 4.94
CA ALA A 131 -10.81 -29.36 4.67
C ALA A 131 -11.75 -29.72 3.52
N GLY A 132 -11.17 -30.17 2.41
CA GLY A 132 -11.96 -30.61 1.28
C GLY A 132 -12.96 -31.63 1.79
N LYS A 133 -14.25 -31.42 1.49
CA LYS A 133 -15.23 -32.51 1.49
C LYS A 133 -14.74 -33.55 0.49
N LYS A 134 -13.83 -34.43 0.90
CA LYS A 134 -13.51 -35.66 0.18
C LYS A 134 -14.57 -36.69 0.59
N GLY A 135 -15.22 -37.22 -0.44
CA GLY A 135 -16.14 -38.36 -0.50
C GLY A 135 -16.58 -39.01 0.82
N ALA A 136 -17.86 -38.90 1.13
CA ALA A 136 -18.60 -39.88 1.93
C ALA A 136 -20.09 -39.77 1.58
N ALA A 137 -20.47 -40.37 0.46
CA ALA A 137 -21.82 -40.84 0.15
C ALA A 137 -21.66 -41.80 -1.04
N ALA A 138 -21.10 -42.98 -0.72
CA ALA A 138 -21.30 -44.19 -1.49
C ALA A 138 -22.55 -44.89 -0.92
#